data_AF-A0A087G7K8-F1
#
_entry.id   AF-A0A087G7K8-F1
#
_cell.length_a   1.000
_cell.length_b   1.000
_cell.length_c   1.000
_cell.angle_alpha   90.00
_cell.angle_beta   90.00
_cell.angle_gamma   90.00
#
_symmetry.space_group_name_H-M   'P 1'
#
loop_
_entity.id
_entity.type
_entity.pdbx_description
1 polymer ?
#
loop_
_entity_poly.entity_id
_entity_poly.type
_entity_poly.pdbx_seq_one_letter_code
_entity_poly.pdbx_strand_id
1 'polypeptide(L)'
;MESLFLDKIGLFSNQISRDDLKPGDHIYSWRTAFVYAHHGIYIGDGNVIHFTRGDGLEIGTGTFLDKIIVGSIPNHGGDNNNPCSNCGHQSNLDGVISSCINCFLSGGNLYLFEYGVSTAIFLTKLRGGTCTIAPSDSSDEVISRAKFLLLHNVFGNYHPFENNCEDFAIYCKTSLMVGKDYMLGRSGQASSVSAAACIARMVSPWASNAIRLFTDIGMRKDVMKVPVESFVAQVNAVSTSAREG
;
A
#
# COMPACT_ATOMS: atom_id res chain seq x y z
N MET A 1 -31.80 -8.62 -10.50
CA MET A 1 -31.82 -7.13 -10.57
C MET A 1 -31.22 -6.53 -9.31
N GLU A 2 -31.49 -7.07 -8.11
CA GLU A 2 -30.78 -6.70 -6.87
C GLU A 2 -29.28 -7.07 -6.89
N SER A 3 -28.88 -8.24 -7.40
CA SER A 3 -27.46 -8.65 -7.45
C SER A 3 -26.59 -7.67 -8.24
N LEU A 4 -27.03 -7.26 -9.43
CA LEU A 4 -26.35 -6.25 -10.28
C LEU A 4 -26.31 -4.85 -9.63
N PHE A 5 -27.29 -4.53 -8.79
CA PHE A 5 -27.32 -3.25 -8.09
C PHE A 5 -26.33 -3.25 -6.91
N LEU A 6 -26.22 -4.37 -6.19
CA LEU A 6 -25.25 -4.55 -5.09
C LEU A 6 -23.81 -4.73 -5.62
N ASP A 7 -23.63 -5.34 -6.78
CA ASP A 7 -22.33 -5.40 -7.48
C ASP A 7 -21.85 -3.99 -7.87
N LYS A 8 -22.77 -3.11 -8.32
CA LYS A 8 -22.46 -1.69 -8.58
C LYS A 8 -22.20 -0.86 -7.32
N ILE A 9 -22.66 -1.31 -6.15
CA ILE A 9 -22.45 -0.65 -4.86
C ILE A 9 -21.19 -1.21 -4.15
N GLY A 10 -20.35 -2.02 -4.83
CA GLY A 10 -19.09 -2.51 -4.26
C GLY A 10 -19.29 -3.50 -3.10
N LEU A 11 -20.48 -4.11 -3.00
CA LEU A 11 -20.83 -4.94 -1.85
C LEU A 11 -20.12 -6.32 -1.87
N PHE A 12 -19.68 -6.79 -3.04
CA PHE A 12 -19.09 -8.13 -3.18
C PHE A 12 -17.68 -8.17 -3.79
N SER A 13 -17.29 -7.19 -4.61
CA SER A 13 -15.94 -7.12 -5.16
C SER A 13 -15.55 -5.69 -5.49
N ASN A 14 -14.31 -5.34 -5.14
CA ASN A 14 -13.68 -4.09 -5.55
C ASN A 14 -13.04 -4.20 -6.95
N GLN A 15 -13.24 -5.32 -7.65
CA GLN A 15 -12.61 -5.56 -8.95
C GLN A 15 -13.18 -4.61 -10.01
N ILE A 16 -12.31 -4.01 -10.81
CA ILE A 16 -12.69 -3.07 -11.88
C ILE A 16 -12.08 -3.48 -13.22
N SER A 17 -12.67 -3.00 -14.33
CA SER A 17 -12.02 -3.10 -15.65
C SER A 17 -10.89 -2.08 -15.78
N ARG A 18 -9.97 -2.31 -16.71
CA ARG A 18 -8.95 -1.31 -17.06
C ARG A 18 -9.55 -0.05 -17.67
N ASP A 19 -10.71 -0.16 -18.31
CA ASP A 19 -11.40 0.98 -18.93
C ASP A 19 -12.02 1.93 -17.89
N ASP A 20 -12.19 1.45 -16.66
CA ASP A 20 -12.74 2.24 -15.55
C ASP A 20 -11.65 3.00 -14.76
N LEU A 21 -10.37 2.73 -15.03
CA LEU A 21 -9.22 3.34 -14.35
C LEU A 21 -9.13 4.84 -14.61
N LYS A 22 -8.90 5.60 -13.54
CA LYS A 22 -8.71 7.05 -13.60
C LYS A 22 -7.42 7.46 -12.90
N PRO A 23 -6.68 8.44 -13.44
CA PRO A 23 -5.54 9.01 -12.74
C PRO A 23 -5.92 9.45 -11.31
N GLY A 24 -5.09 9.06 -10.33
CA GLY A 24 -5.31 9.27 -8.90
C GLY A 24 -6.02 8.11 -8.19
N ASP A 25 -6.40 7.05 -8.90
CA ASP A 25 -6.96 5.84 -8.30
C ASP A 25 -5.89 5.12 -7.47
N HIS A 26 -6.26 4.75 -6.24
CA HIS A 26 -5.52 3.78 -5.45
C HIS A 26 -6.02 2.40 -5.84
N ILE A 27 -5.15 1.64 -6.49
CA ILE A 27 -5.42 0.30 -6.95
C ILE A 27 -4.62 -0.72 -6.17
N TYR A 28 -5.14 -1.93 -6.15
CA TYR A 28 -4.42 -3.05 -5.56
C TYR A 28 -4.66 -4.33 -6.35
N SER A 29 -3.81 -5.30 -6.10
CA SER A 29 -3.92 -6.62 -6.69
C SER A 29 -3.52 -7.67 -5.68
N TRP A 30 -4.37 -8.68 -5.49
CA TRP A 30 -4.08 -9.77 -4.58
C TRP A 30 -2.88 -10.59 -5.07
N ARG A 31 -2.00 -10.94 -4.13
CA ARG A 31 -0.81 -11.76 -4.29
C ARG A 31 -0.88 -12.94 -3.33
N THR A 32 -0.07 -13.96 -3.63
CA THR A 32 0.16 -15.11 -2.76
C THR A 32 -1.12 -15.71 -2.19
N ALA A 33 -2.05 -16.12 -3.06
CA ALA A 33 -3.35 -16.71 -2.68
C ALA A 33 -4.19 -15.87 -1.69
N PHE A 34 -4.31 -14.56 -1.96
CA PHE A 34 -5.14 -13.60 -1.18
C PHE A 34 -4.65 -13.30 0.23
N VAL A 35 -3.40 -13.62 0.57
CA VAL A 35 -2.82 -13.30 1.89
C VAL A 35 -2.16 -11.92 1.94
N TYR A 36 -1.87 -11.34 0.78
CA TYR A 36 -1.27 -10.02 0.63
C TYR A 36 -1.91 -9.32 -0.56
N ALA A 37 -2.12 -8.00 -0.44
CA ALA A 37 -2.48 -7.15 -1.56
C ALA A 37 -1.30 -6.22 -1.83
N HIS A 38 -0.92 -6.08 -3.10
CA HIS A 38 0.06 -5.08 -3.50
C HIS A 38 -0.65 -3.82 -3.98
N HIS A 39 -0.29 -2.68 -3.41
CA HIS A 39 -0.99 -1.41 -3.56
C HIS A 39 -0.18 -0.38 -4.36
N GLY A 40 -0.87 0.51 -5.06
CA GLY A 40 -0.23 1.57 -5.84
C GLY A 40 -1.21 2.65 -6.28
N ILE A 41 -0.66 3.77 -6.76
CA ILE A 41 -1.41 4.90 -7.31
C ILE A 41 -1.28 4.89 -8.83
N TYR A 42 -2.39 4.74 -9.52
CA TYR A 42 -2.42 4.88 -10.97
C TYR A 42 -2.30 6.37 -11.35
N ILE A 43 -1.34 6.70 -12.21
CA ILE A 43 -1.04 8.09 -12.58
C ILE A 43 -1.41 8.45 -14.02
N GLY A 44 -2.07 7.54 -14.75
CA GLY A 44 -2.38 7.68 -16.17
C GLY A 44 -1.42 6.93 -17.09
N ASP A 45 -1.80 6.81 -18.36
CA ASP A 45 -0.99 6.21 -19.44
C ASP A 45 -0.44 4.81 -19.14
N GLY A 46 -1.19 4.04 -18.36
CA GLY A 46 -0.79 2.67 -17.99
C GLY A 46 0.29 2.61 -16.90
N ASN A 47 0.61 3.72 -16.24
CA ASN A 47 1.66 3.79 -15.21
C ASN A 47 1.11 3.81 -13.79
N VAL A 48 1.83 3.17 -12.88
CA VAL A 48 1.49 3.04 -11.46
C VAL A 48 2.73 3.39 -10.64
N ILE A 49 2.58 4.30 -9.68
CA ILE A 49 3.59 4.56 -8.65
C ILE A 49 3.27 3.71 -7.43
N HIS A 50 4.24 2.96 -6.93
CA HIS A 50 4.06 2.10 -5.78
C HIS A 50 5.33 1.98 -4.95
N PHE A 51 5.17 1.61 -3.69
CA PHE A 51 6.27 1.43 -2.76
C PHE A 51 6.62 -0.06 -2.65
N THR A 52 7.90 -0.39 -2.80
CA THR A 52 8.40 -1.77 -2.87
C THR A 52 9.60 -1.98 -1.98
N ARG A 53 9.78 -3.24 -1.62
CA ARG A 53 11.06 -3.78 -1.15
C ARG A 53 11.76 -4.39 -2.35
N GLY A 54 13.06 -4.13 -2.54
CA GLY A 54 13.82 -4.83 -3.57
C GLY A 54 14.55 -6.06 -3.02
N ASP A 55 15.36 -6.68 -3.87
CA ASP A 55 15.74 -8.10 -3.82
C ASP A 55 16.78 -8.48 -2.75
N GLY A 56 17.00 -7.65 -1.72
CA GLY A 56 18.18 -7.70 -0.85
C GLY A 56 18.08 -8.44 0.49
N LEU A 57 17.05 -9.25 0.77
CA LEU A 57 17.00 -10.00 2.04
C LEU A 57 16.84 -11.51 1.83
N GLU A 58 17.70 -12.31 2.47
CA GLU A 58 17.61 -13.77 2.44
C GLU A 58 16.24 -14.26 2.92
N ILE A 59 15.50 -14.87 2.00
CA ILE A 59 14.23 -15.55 2.26
C ILE A 59 14.56 -16.95 2.76
N GLY A 60 14.91 -17.05 4.04
CA GLY A 60 15.63 -18.22 4.58
C GLY A 60 14.83 -19.20 5.45
N THR A 61 13.49 -19.13 5.55
CA THR A 61 12.77 -19.94 6.55
C THR A 61 11.51 -20.69 6.11
N GLY A 62 10.93 -20.40 4.93
CA GLY A 62 9.69 -21.03 4.44
C GLY A 62 8.43 -20.62 5.21
N THR A 63 8.44 -19.49 5.92
CA THR A 63 7.34 -19.07 6.82
C THR A 63 6.24 -18.27 6.11
N PHE A 64 5.13 -17.98 6.80
CA PHE A 64 4.07 -17.09 6.29
C PHE A 64 4.59 -15.67 5.99
N LEU A 65 5.60 -15.20 6.73
CA LEU A 65 6.24 -13.91 6.48
C LEU A 65 6.94 -13.90 5.12
N ASP A 66 7.60 -15.01 4.76
CA ASP A 66 8.27 -15.17 3.47
C ASP A 66 7.28 -15.07 2.32
N LYS A 67 6.06 -15.60 2.47
CA LYS A 67 4.98 -15.49 1.48
C LYS A 67 4.50 -14.04 1.25
N ILE A 68 4.48 -13.23 2.31
CA ILE A 68 4.13 -11.81 2.23
C ILE A 68 5.29 -11.01 1.63
N ILE A 69 6.52 -11.30 2.05
CA ILE A 69 7.73 -10.67 1.51
C ILE A 69 7.85 -10.95 0.01
N VAL A 70 7.74 -12.21 -0.42
CA VAL A 70 7.74 -12.59 -1.84
C VAL A 70 6.59 -11.91 -2.60
N GLY A 71 5.41 -11.76 -1.97
CA GLY A 71 4.28 -11.07 -2.58
C GLY A 71 4.51 -9.57 -2.79
N SER A 72 5.38 -8.96 -2.00
CA SER A 72 5.78 -7.54 -2.11
C SER A 72 6.91 -7.28 -3.11
N ILE A 73 7.59 -8.34 -3.56
CA ILE A 73 8.57 -8.27 -4.65
C ILE A 73 7.78 -8.24 -5.96
N PRO A 74 8.05 -7.27 -6.86
CA PRO A 74 7.35 -7.24 -8.13
C PRO A 74 7.76 -8.45 -8.95
N ASN A 75 6.82 -9.36 -9.21
CA ASN A 75 7.12 -10.56 -9.97
C ASN A 75 7.03 -10.23 -11.47
N HIS A 76 8.21 -10.03 -12.07
CA HIS A 76 8.35 -9.60 -13.45
C HIS A 76 8.01 -10.77 -14.37
N GLY A 77 7.07 -10.58 -15.30
CA GLY A 77 6.80 -11.53 -16.37
C GLY A 77 7.93 -11.64 -17.41
N GLY A 78 9.18 -11.41 -17.01
CA GLY A 78 10.39 -11.44 -17.83
C GLY A 78 11.59 -11.76 -16.93
N ASP A 79 12.43 -12.69 -17.38
CA ASP A 79 13.72 -12.96 -16.74
C ASP A 79 14.66 -11.76 -16.93
N ASN A 80 15.83 -11.76 -16.27
CA ASN A 80 16.88 -10.75 -16.52
C ASN A 80 17.27 -10.61 -18.01
N ASN A 81 16.89 -11.57 -18.86
CA ASN A 81 17.16 -11.58 -20.29
C ASN A 81 16.03 -10.95 -21.13
N ASN A 82 14.83 -10.72 -20.56
CA ASN A 82 13.67 -10.15 -21.25
C ASN A 82 12.99 -9.08 -20.39
N PRO A 83 13.63 -7.91 -20.19
CA PRO A 83 13.03 -6.82 -19.42
C PRO A 83 11.75 -6.32 -20.09
N CYS A 84 10.81 -5.85 -19.29
CA CYS A 84 9.58 -5.25 -19.79
C CYS A 84 9.92 -4.05 -20.68
N SER A 85 9.40 -4.01 -21.92
CA SER A 85 9.67 -2.91 -22.86
C SER A 85 9.26 -1.53 -22.35
N ASN A 86 8.30 -1.46 -21.42
CA ASN A 86 7.85 -0.21 -20.81
C ASN A 86 8.62 0.15 -19.52
N CYS A 87 9.13 -0.83 -18.77
CA CYS A 87 9.73 -0.60 -17.45
C CYS A 87 11.25 -0.77 -17.42
N GLY A 88 11.84 -1.42 -18.42
CA GLY A 88 13.24 -1.83 -18.39
C GLY A 88 13.55 -2.65 -17.14
N HIS A 89 14.62 -2.27 -16.43
CA HIS A 89 15.05 -2.85 -15.15
C HIS A 89 14.68 -2.00 -13.92
N GLN A 90 13.89 -0.91 -14.09
CA GLN A 90 13.55 0.02 -13.00
C GLN A 90 12.72 -0.63 -11.88
N SER A 91 12.18 -1.82 -12.15
CA SER A 91 11.32 -2.56 -11.23
C SER A 91 12.07 -3.35 -10.16
N ASN A 92 13.41 -3.42 -10.23
CA ASN A 92 14.25 -4.06 -9.20
C ASN A 92 14.70 -3.09 -8.10
N LEU A 93 14.18 -1.86 -8.11
CA LEU A 93 14.55 -0.80 -7.19
C LEU A 93 13.76 -0.91 -5.88
N ASP A 94 14.44 -0.69 -4.77
CA ASP A 94 13.84 -0.46 -3.45
C ASP A 94 13.29 0.96 -3.36
N GLY A 95 12.18 1.11 -2.64
CA GLY A 95 11.61 2.42 -2.33
C GLY A 95 10.39 2.73 -3.19
N VAL A 96 10.24 4.00 -3.57
CA VAL A 96 9.10 4.45 -4.37
C VAL A 96 9.48 4.35 -5.84
N ILE A 97 8.78 3.49 -6.58
CA ILE A 97 9.08 3.20 -7.99
C ILE A 97 7.87 3.45 -8.88
N SER A 98 8.11 3.53 -10.19
CA SER A 98 7.06 3.58 -11.21
C SER A 98 7.15 2.35 -12.11
N SER A 99 6.03 1.71 -12.40
CA SER A 99 5.95 0.58 -13.33
C SER A 99 4.71 0.64 -14.19
N CYS A 100 4.68 -0.15 -15.26
CA CYS A 100 3.47 -0.32 -16.05
C CYS A 100 2.45 -1.18 -15.30
N ILE A 101 1.16 -1.01 -15.61
CA ILE A 101 0.06 -1.71 -14.97
C ILE A 101 0.18 -3.23 -15.06
N ASN A 102 0.77 -3.78 -16.12
CA ASN A 102 0.97 -5.23 -16.24
C ASN A 102 2.02 -5.74 -15.26
N CYS A 103 3.14 -5.03 -15.11
CA CYS A 103 4.17 -5.36 -14.11
C CYS A 103 3.63 -5.19 -12.69
N PHE A 104 2.90 -4.11 -12.44
CA PHE A 104 2.21 -3.90 -11.17
C PHE A 104 1.29 -5.06 -10.84
N LEU A 105 0.45 -5.52 -11.80
CA LEU A 105 -0.53 -6.59 -11.61
C LEU A 105 0.08 -7.99 -11.54
N SER A 106 1.24 -8.24 -12.15
CA SER A 106 1.92 -9.55 -12.14
C SER A 106 0.97 -10.74 -12.42
N GLY A 107 0.14 -10.60 -13.45
CA GLY A 107 -0.86 -11.61 -13.84
C GLY A 107 -2.09 -11.70 -12.92
N GLY A 108 -2.16 -10.91 -11.84
CA GLY A 108 -3.30 -10.81 -10.95
C GLY A 108 -4.40 -9.88 -11.46
N ASN A 109 -5.54 -9.89 -10.74
CA ASN A 109 -6.69 -9.05 -11.03
C ASN A 109 -6.51 -7.62 -10.50
N LEU A 110 -7.18 -6.66 -11.14
CA LEU A 110 -7.18 -5.24 -10.78
C LEU A 110 -8.35 -4.91 -9.84
N TYR A 111 -8.07 -4.28 -8.71
CA TYR A 111 -9.08 -3.84 -7.75
C TYR A 111 -8.87 -2.38 -7.39
N LEU A 112 -9.97 -1.68 -7.07
CA LEU A 112 -9.99 -0.30 -6.61
C LEU A 112 -10.13 -0.23 -5.09
N PHE A 113 -9.28 0.54 -4.42
CA PHE A 113 -9.40 0.79 -2.99
C PHE A 113 -10.46 1.88 -2.72
N GLU A 114 -11.37 1.62 -1.80
CA GLU A 114 -12.49 2.54 -1.51
C GLU A 114 -12.17 3.52 -0.37
N TYR A 115 -12.51 4.79 -0.56
CA TYR A 115 -12.33 5.86 0.43
C TYR A 115 -13.67 6.39 0.90
N GLY A 116 -13.75 6.92 2.12
CA GLY A 116 -14.96 7.53 2.67
C GLY A 116 -16.12 6.57 2.84
N VAL A 117 -15.86 5.27 3.01
CA VAL A 117 -16.93 4.28 3.20
C VAL A 117 -17.59 4.48 4.56
N SER A 118 -18.88 4.13 4.67
CA SER A 118 -19.56 4.13 5.97
C SER A 118 -18.97 3.06 6.90
N THR A 119 -19.07 3.25 8.21
CA THR A 119 -18.68 2.24 9.21
C THR A 119 -19.37 0.89 8.98
N ALA A 120 -20.63 0.89 8.52
CA ALA A 120 -21.36 -0.33 8.19
C ALA A 120 -20.69 -1.09 7.03
N ILE A 121 -20.39 -0.42 5.92
CA ILE A 121 -19.68 -1.01 4.77
C ILE A 121 -18.29 -1.48 5.17
N PHE A 122 -17.57 -0.70 5.99
CA PHE A 122 -16.26 -1.08 6.49
C PHE A 122 -16.31 -2.40 7.27
N LEU A 123 -17.32 -2.58 8.14
CA LEU A 123 -17.48 -3.78 8.95
C LEU A 123 -17.94 -5.01 8.14
N THR A 124 -18.55 -4.83 6.96
CA THR A 124 -18.92 -5.94 6.07
C THR A 124 -17.73 -6.51 5.29
N LYS A 125 -16.65 -5.74 5.09
CA LYS A 125 -15.47 -6.25 4.37
C LYS A 125 -14.75 -7.31 5.21
N LEU A 126 -14.60 -8.52 4.67
CA LEU A 126 -13.97 -9.64 5.37
C LEU A 126 -12.45 -9.50 5.52
N ARG A 127 -11.82 -8.63 4.71
CA ARG A 127 -10.36 -8.45 4.66
C ARG A 127 -9.98 -6.97 4.74
N GLY A 128 -8.86 -6.67 5.40
CA GLY A 128 -8.21 -5.36 5.35
C GLY A 128 -7.58 -5.09 3.97
N GLY A 129 -7.03 -3.89 3.77
CA GLY A 129 -6.39 -3.55 2.49
C GLY A 129 -7.37 -3.33 1.33
N THR A 130 -8.62 -2.96 1.61
CA THR A 130 -9.64 -2.79 0.55
C THR A 130 -10.42 -1.49 0.64
N CYS A 131 -10.56 -0.91 1.83
CA CYS A 131 -11.26 0.34 2.04
C CYS A 131 -10.82 1.05 3.31
N THR A 132 -11.13 2.35 3.40
CA THR A 132 -10.99 3.16 4.62
C THR A 132 -12.17 4.11 4.80
N ILE A 133 -12.45 4.52 6.04
CA ILE A 133 -13.45 5.54 6.36
C ILE A 133 -12.91 6.95 6.07
N ALA A 134 -11.58 7.11 5.99
CA ALA A 134 -10.98 8.39 5.62
C ALA A 134 -11.40 8.82 4.20
N PRO A 135 -11.77 10.10 3.99
CA PRO A 135 -11.98 10.63 2.65
C PRO A 135 -10.63 10.75 1.91
N SER A 136 -10.68 10.67 0.59
CA SER A 136 -9.54 10.97 -0.28
C SER A 136 -9.46 12.48 -0.57
N ASP A 137 -8.24 12.97 -0.70
CA ASP A 137 -7.92 14.23 -1.38
C ASP A 137 -8.23 14.12 -2.90
N SER A 138 -8.19 15.24 -3.62
CA SER A 138 -8.46 15.28 -5.06
C SER A 138 -7.43 14.52 -5.89
N SER A 139 -7.81 13.99 -7.06
CA SER A 139 -6.87 13.25 -7.93
C SER A 139 -5.58 14.04 -8.24
N ASP A 140 -5.68 15.36 -8.42
CA ASP A 140 -4.51 16.19 -8.71
C ASP A 140 -3.54 16.24 -7.52
N GLU A 141 -4.04 16.42 -6.30
CA GLU A 141 -3.22 16.39 -5.07
C GLU A 141 -2.58 15.01 -4.88
N VAL A 142 -3.34 13.94 -5.13
CA VAL A 142 -2.87 12.56 -5.01
C VAL A 142 -1.73 12.28 -5.99
N ILE A 143 -1.92 12.63 -7.26
CA ILE A 143 -0.91 12.42 -8.31
C ILE A 143 0.33 13.28 -8.02
N SER A 144 0.14 14.54 -7.62
CA SER A 144 1.23 15.44 -7.25
C SER A 144 2.07 14.84 -6.12
N ARG A 145 1.41 14.38 -5.05
CA ARG A 145 2.05 13.73 -3.90
C ARG A 145 2.82 12.47 -4.29
N ALA A 146 2.20 11.56 -5.05
CA ALA A 146 2.84 10.32 -5.50
C ALA A 146 4.08 10.60 -6.37
N LYS A 147 3.98 11.57 -7.31
CA LYS A 147 5.10 11.99 -8.15
C LYS A 147 6.21 12.65 -7.35
N PHE A 148 5.87 13.45 -6.33
CA PHE A 148 6.86 14.09 -5.46
C PHE A 148 7.68 13.05 -4.68
N LEU A 149 7.01 12.03 -4.13
CA LEU A 149 7.67 10.94 -3.41
C LEU A 149 8.54 10.08 -4.34
N LEU A 150 8.07 9.80 -5.56
CA LEU A 150 8.85 9.11 -6.60
C LEU A 150 10.12 9.89 -6.97
N LEU A 151 10.00 11.19 -7.22
CA LEU A 151 11.12 12.05 -7.64
C LEU A 151 12.25 12.06 -6.60
N HIS A 152 11.90 12.04 -5.31
CA HIS A 152 12.86 12.04 -4.22
C HIS A 152 13.29 10.64 -3.80
N ASN A 153 12.58 9.59 -4.25
CA ASN A 153 12.68 8.22 -3.75
C ASN A 153 12.63 8.15 -2.20
N VAL A 154 11.67 8.85 -1.60
CA VAL A 154 11.54 8.96 -0.15
C VAL A 154 10.15 8.52 0.31
N PHE A 155 10.11 7.43 1.09
CA PHE A 155 8.95 7.07 1.90
C PHE A 155 9.35 6.28 3.18
N GLY A 156 10.63 6.36 3.57
CA GLY A 156 11.20 5.53 4.64
C GLY A 156 11.56 4.13 4.18
N ASN A 157 11.89 3.25 5.14
CA ASN A 157 12.24 1.85 4.86
C ASN A 157 11.00 0.99 4.76
N TYR A 158 10.97 0.09 3.77
CA TYR A 158 9.86 -0.83 3.57
C TYR A 158 9.78 -1.87 4.67
N HIS A 159 8.66 -1.93 5.38
CA HIS A 159 8.33 -2.93 6.38
C HIS A 159 6.96 -3.56 6.03
N PRO A 160 6.88 -4.85 5.67
CA PRO A 160 5.65 -5.47 5.15
C PRO A 160 4.40 -5.33 6.04
N PHE A 161 4.57 -5.06 7.34
CA PHE A 161 3.48 -4.98 8.32
C PHE A 161 3.27 -3.60 8.94
N GLU A 162 4.09 -2.60 8.58
CA GLU A 162 4.09 -1.29 9.27
C GLU A 162 4.23 -0.11 8.31
N ASN A 163 5.21 -0.12 7.42
CA ASN A 163 5.43 0.91 6.41
C ASN A 163 5.55 0.22 5.06
N ASN A 164 4.40 -0.14 4.48
CA ASN A 164 4.32 -0.94 3.26
C ASN A 164 3.63 -0.16 2.13
N CYS A 165 3.31 -0.87 1.04
CA CYS A 165 2.64 -0.27 -0.11
C CYS A 165 1.24 0.29 0.18
N GLU A 166 0.51 -0.29 1.14
CA GLU A 166 -0.81 0.21 1.59
C GLU A 166 -0.66 1.56 2.28
N ASP A 167 0.29 1.67 3.22
CA ASP A 167 0.57 2.93 3.94
C ASP A 167 0.99 4.04 2.98
N PHE A 168 1.85 3.70 1.99
CA PHE A 168 2.21 4.60 0.91
C PHE A 168 1.00 5.12 0.14
N ALA A 169 0.12 4.22 -0.31
CA ALA A 169 -1.02 4.61 -1.10
C ALA A 169 -2.06 5.38 -0.26
N ILE A 170 -2.26 5.01 1.01
CA ILE A 170 -3.11 5.76 1.94
C ILE A 170 -2.57 7.16 2.19
N TYR A 171 -1.27 7.32 2.43
CA TYR A 171 -0.65 8.64 2.55
C TYR A 171 -0.80 9.44 1.27
N CYS A 172 -0.55 8.81 0.11
CA CYS A 172 -0.77 9.42 -1.20
C CYS A 172 -2.21 9.92 -1.37
N LYS A 173 -3.21 9.22 -0.81
CA LYS A 173 -4.63 9.57 -0.95
C LYS A 173 -5.14 10.56 0.08
N THR A 174 -4.52 10.68 1.24
CA THR A 174 -5.12 11.39 2.38
C THR A 174 -4.20 12.45 3.00
N SER A 175 -2.90 12.38 2.70
CA SER A 175 -1.85 13.10 3.43
C SER A 175 -1.81 12.79 4.94
N LEU A 176 -2.49 11.74 5.40
CA LEU A 176 -2.54 11.36 6.81
C LEU A 176 -1.38 10.44 7.17
N MET A 177 -0.74 10.73 8.30
CA MET A 177 0.25 9.85 8.93
C MET A 177 -0.08 9.66 10.39
N VAL A 178 0.29 8.50 10.91
CA VAL A 178 0.20 8.20 12.33
C VAL A 178 1.33 8.95 13.04
N GLY A 179 1.02 9.71 14.09
CA GLY A 179 1.96 10.62 14.75
C GLY A 179 3.23 9.96 15.33
N LYS A 180 3.25 8.63 15.48
CA LYS A 180 4.44 7.86 15.85
C LYS A 180 5.39 7.60 14.68
N ASP A 181 4.87 7.53 13.46
CA ASP A 181 5.64 7.23 12.24
C ASP A 181 6.33 8.49 11.68
N TYR A 182 5.81 9.69 12.01
CA TYR A 182 6.47 10.98 11.77
C TYR A 182 7.78 11.13 12.56
N MET A 183 7.98 10.37 13.65
CA MET A 183 9.21 10.38 14.44
C MET A 183 10.14 9.27 13.96
N LEU A 184 10.63 9.40 12.71
CA LEU A 184 11.68 8.56 12.14
C LEU A 184 12.91 8.58 13.06
N GLY A 185 13.02 7.53 13.88
CA GLY A 185 14.01 7.44 14.94
C GLY A 185 13.58 6.50 16.07
N ARG A 186 13.33 5.23 15.75
CA ARG A 186 13.34 4.17 16.79
C ARG A 186 14.37 3.12 16.44
N SER A 187 15.45 3.14 17.23
CA SER A 187 16.40 2.06 17.39
C SER A 187 15.68 0.72 17.65
N GLY A 188 15.60 -0.13 16.61
CA GLY A 188 15.76 -1.58 16.65
C GLY A 188 15.07 -2.47 17.72
N GLN A 189 13.99 -2.07 18.39
CA GLN A 189 13.36 -2.91 19.44
C GLN A 189 11.82 -2.83 19.48
N ALA A 190 11.15 -2.94 18.33
CA ALA A 190 9.69 -3.05 18.31
C ALA A 190 9.14 -3.96 17.19
N SER A 191 9.82 -5.08 16.86
CA SER A 191 9.27 -6.08 15.93
C SER A 191 9.00 -7.41 16.64
N SER A 192 7.94 -7.50 17.43
CA SER A 192 7.50 -8.81 17.95
C SER A 192 6.00 -9.06 17.81
N VAL A 193 5.22 -8.15 17.21
CA VAL A 193 3.76 -8.30 17.08
C VAL A 193 3.30 -8.28 15.63
N SER A 194 3.74 -9.25 14.81
CA SER A 194 3.30 -9.34 13.41
C SER A 194 2.72 -10.72 13.03
N ALA A 195 3.34 -11.83 13.44
CA ALA A 195 2.84 -13.17 13.08
C ALA A 195 1.65 -13.64 13.94
N ALA A 196 1.73 -13.53 15.28
CA ALA A 196 0.68 -13.98 16.19
C ALA A 196 -0.63 -13.16 16.04
N ALA A 197 -0.52 -11.86 15.75
CA ALA A 197 -1.66 -11.00 15.46
C ALA A 197 -2.36 -11.39 14.15
N CYS A 198 -1.63 -11.84 13.13
CA CYS A 198 -2.24 -12.39 11.90
C CYS A 198 -3.01 -13.68 12.18
N ILE A 199 -2.46 -14.59 12.99
CA ILE A 199 -3.16 -15.83 13.37
C ILE A 199 -4.41 -15.51 14.20
N ALA A 200 -4.31 -14.63 15.18
CA ALA A 200 -5.45 -14.22 16.02
C ALA A 200 -6.59 -13.57 15.21
N ARG A 201 -6.28 -12.82 14.14
CA ARG A 201 -7.27 -12.24 13.19
C ARG A 201 -8.09 -13.30 12.45
N MET A 202 -7.59 -14.54 12.32
CA MET A 202 -8.33 -15.65 11.70
C MET A 202 -9.35 -16.31 12.64
N VAL A 203 -9.27 -16.07 13.96
CA VAL A 203 -10.02 -16.85 14.97
C VAL A 203 -11.36 -16.19 15.36
N SER A 204 -11.55 -14.88 15.14
CA SER A 204 -12.90 -14.27 15.23
C SER A 204 -13.07 -13.08 14.27
N PRO A 205 -13.84 -13.23 13.17
CA PRO A 205 -14.02 -12.16 12.17
C PRO A 205 -14.59 -10.86 12.76
N TRP A 206 -15.47 -10.95 13.76
CA TRP A 206 -16.12 -9.80 14.39
C TRP A 206 -15.18 -8.98 15.27
N ALA A 207 -14.40 -9.60 16.16
CA ALA A 207 -13.42 -8.86 16.97
C ALA A 207 -12.29 -8.30 16.09
N SER A 208 -11.88 -9.05 15.06
CA SER A 208 -10.91 -8.59 14.06
C SER A 208 -11.41 -7.34 13.32
N ASN A 209 -12.68 -7.32 12.90
CA ASN A 209 -13.27 -6.16 12.21
C ASN A 209 -13.45 -4.95 13.14
N ALA A 210 -13.82 -5.17 14.40
CA ALA A 210 -13.90 -4.09 15.38
C ALA A 210 -12.53 -3.46 15.68
N ILE A 211 -11.49 -4.29 15.88
CA ILE A 211 -10.11 -3.81 16.03
C ILE A 211 -9.69 -3.03 14.78
N ARG A 212 -9.94 -3.59 13.59
CA ARG A 212 -9.61 -2.94 12.31
C ARG A 212 -10.27 -1.57 12.19
N LEU A 213 -11.53 -1.46 12.63
CA LEU A 213 -12.29 -0.21 12.60
C LEU A 213 -11.63 0.87 13.47
N PHE A 214 -11.26 0.55 14.71
CA PHE A 214 -10.63 1.52 15.60
C PHE A 214 -9.20 1.89 15.20
N THR A 215 -8.52 1.03 14.44
CA THR A 215 -7.18 1.30 13.89
C THR A 215 -7.21 2.00 12.53
N ASP A 216 -8.38 2.13 11.89
CA ASP A 216 -8.53 2.80 10.59
C ASP A 216 -8.04 4.26 10.67
N ILE A 217 -7.35 4.70 9.62
CA ILE A 217 -6.77 6.05 9.54
C ILE A 217 -7.84 7.14 9.65
N GLY A 218 -9.09 6.86 9.25
CA GLY A 218 -10.23 7.77 9.36
C GLY A 218 -10.88 7.83 10.74
N MET A 219 -10.54 6.92 11.67
CA MET A 219 -11.16 6.85 13.00
C MET A 219 -10.21 7.12 14.16
N ARG A 220 -8.93 6.78 13.99
CA ARG A 220 -7.93 6.96 15.04
C ARG A 220 -7.67 8.45 15.33
N LYS A 221 -7.27 8.77 16.56
CA LYS A 221 -7.10 10.16 17.04
C LYS A 221 -5.67 10.67 16.97
N ASP A 222 -4.72 9.78 16.74
CA ASP A 222 -3.29 10.05 16.69
C ASP A 222 -2.78 10.21 15.25
N VAL A 223 -3.65 10.55 14.29
CA VAL A 223 -3.27 10.90 12.92
C VAL A 223 -3.17 12.40 12.74
N MET A 224 -2.24 12.81 11.89
CA MET A 224 -2.05 14.19 11.49
C MET A 224 -1.96 14.29 9.98
N LYS A 225 -2.49 15.39 9.42
CA LYS A 225 -2.30 15.71 8.01
C LYS A 225 -0.92 16.33 7.83
N VAL A 226 -0.05 15.68 7.06
CA VAL A 226 1.34 16.08 6.84
C VAL A 226 1.54 16.38 5.35
N PRO A 227 1.87 17.62 4.97
CA PRO A 227 2.26 17.96 3.59
C PRO A 227 3.49 17.17 3.14
N VAL A 228 3.55 16.86 1.84
CA VAL A 228 4.60 15.98 1.30
C VAL A 228 5.99 16.60 1.38
N GLU A 229 6.08 17.91 1.22
CA GLU A 229 7.31 18.67 1.31
C GLU A 229 7.88 18.64 2.73
N SER A 230 7.01 18.81 3.73
CA SER A 230 7.39 18.73 5.15
C SER A 230 7.84 17.32 5.54
N PHE A 231 7.13 16.30 5.05
CA PHE A 231 7.51 14.91 5.26
C PHE A 231 8.91 14.61 4.70
N VAL A 232 9.15 14.92 3.42
CA VAL A 232 10.43 14.66 2.76
C VAL A 232 11.57 15.43 3.42
N ALA A 233 11.35 16.71 3.77
CA ALA A 233 12.35 17.52 4.47
C ALA A 233 12.77 16.88 5.80
N GLN A 234 11.82 16.36 6.58
CA GLN A 234 12.11 15.71 7.85
C GLN A 234 12.85 14.38 7.67
N VAL A 235 12.43 13.53 6.74
CA VAL A 235 13.11 12.24 6.47
C VAL A 235 14.57 12.47 6.07
N ASN A 236 14.81 13.49 5.26
CA ASN A 236 16.15 13.87 4.84
C ASN A 236 16.99 14.40 6.01
N ALA A 237 16.42 15.24 6.88
CA ALA A 237 17.10 15.76 8.06
C ALA A 237 17.51 14.65 9.07
N VAL A 238 16.65 13.65 9.25
CA VAL A 238 16.98 12.48 10.09
C VAL A 238 18.13 11.70 9.45
N SER A 239 18.06 11.45 8.15
CA SER A 239 19.09 10.70 7.41
C SER A 239 20.46 11.37 7.43
N THR A 240 20.51 12.71 7.42
CA THR A 240 21.76 13.46 7.58
C THR A 240 22.31 13.35 9.00
N SER A 241 21.47 13.46 10.03
CA SER A 241 21.92 13.36 11.43
C SER A 241 22.48 11.98 11.80
N ALA A 242 21.95 10.91 11.20
CA ALA A 242 22.43 9.55 11.40
C ALA A 242 23.78 9.24 10.72
N ARG A 243 24.27 10.10 9.81
CA ARG A 243 25.57 9.94 9.13
C ARG A 243 26.71 10.72 9.81
N GLU A 244 26.38 11.66 10.70
CA GLU A 244 27.35 12.54 11.36
C GLU A 244 27.67 12.14 12.82
N GLY A 245 26.97 11.14 13.38
CA GLY A 245 27.20 10.58 14.71
C GLY A 245 27.78 9.17 14.67
#